data_AF-A0A8T1A8P1-F1
#
_entry.id   AF-A0A8T1A8P1-F1
#
_cell.length_a   1.000
_cell.length_b   1.000
_cell.length_c   1.000
_cell.angle_alpha   90.00
_cell.angle_beta   90.00
_cell.angle_gamma   90.00
#
_symmetry.space_group_name_H-M   'P 1'
#
loop_
_entity.id
_entity.type
_entity.pdbx_description
1 polymer ?
#
loop_
_entity_poly.entity_id
_entity_poly.type
_entity_poly.pdbx_seq_one_letter_code
_entity_poly.pdbx_strand_id
1 'polypeptide(L)'
;MPPVTVLYLLKTVKGPISPTKFHEEIMSGTLEKNALDSLALMLRDVFVPLIGNPRNQQMWPEIVTTSIINNVHGFFSSLQITLGQTKGATCLPLPWDQAVMESAAKSSLQGDAFNSFSS
;
A
#
# COMPACT_ATOMS: atom_id res chain seq x y z
N MET A 1 -20.75 21.84 -4.93
CA MET A 1 -19.96 21.45 -6.13
C MET A 1 -20.02 19.95 -6.28
N PRO A 2 -20.22 19.41 -7.49
CA PRO A 2 -20.15 17.96 -7.71
C PRO A 2 -18.74 17.46 -7.40
N PRO A 3 -18.58 16.23 -6.86
CA PRO A 3 -17.28 15.65 -6.61
C PRO A 3 -16.53 15.49 -7.94
N VAL A 4 -15.34 16.08 -8.01
CA VAL A 4 -14.44 15.91 -9.16
C VAL A 4 -13.64 14.64 -8.90
N THR A 5 -13.95 13.59 -9.64
CA THR A 5 -13.19 12.34 -9.66
C THR A 5 -12.34 12.34 -10.93
N VAL A 6 -11.03 12.18 -10.77
CA VAL A 6 -10.12 12.06 -11.91
C VAL A 6 -10.03 10.58 -12.30
N LEU A 7 -10.48 10.24 -13.51
CA LEU A 7 -10.23 8.92 -14.11
C LEU A 7 -8.87 8.95 -14.81
N TYR A 8 -7.99 8.03 -14.44
CA TYR A 8 -6.73 7.81 -15.16
C TYR A 8 -6.75 6.48 -15.89
N LEU A 9 -6.15 6.49 -17.08
CA LEU A 9 -5.98 5.32 -17.95
C LEU A 9 -4.52 5.31 -18.39
N LEU A 10 -3.76 4.33 -17.89
CA LEU A 10 -2.37 4.14 -18.23
C LEU A 10 -2.23 2.95 -19.17
N LYS A 11 -1.57 3.18 -20.30
CA LYS A 11 -1.20 2.12 -21.23
C LYS A 11 0.07 1.42 -20.74
N THR A 12 0.00 0.12 -20.51
CA THR A 12 1.10 -0.67 -19.93
C THR A 12 2.06 -1.22 -20.99
N VAL A 13 1.64 -1.28 -22.25
CA VAL A 13 2.39 -1.86 -23.37
C VAL A 13 2.97 -0.82 -24.33
N LYS A 14 4.17 -1.08 -24.85
CA LYS A 14 4.81 -0.30 -25.92
C LYS A 14 4.34 -0.77 -27.30
N GLY A 15 3.05 -0.61 -27.61
CA GLY A 15 2.48 -1.01 -28.91
C GLY A 15 1.00 -0.66 -29.05
N PRO A 16 0.36 -0.74 -30.24
CA PRO A 16 -1.08 -0.54 -30.38
C PRO A 16 -1.86 -1.46 -29.43
N ILE A 17 -2.95 -0.94 -28.85
CA ILE A 17 -3.79 -1.74 -27.94
C ILE A 17 -4.64 -2.68 -28.78
N SER A 18 -4.57 -3.98 -28.48
CA SER A 18 -5.38 -4.97 -29.15
C SER A 18 -6.84 -4.87 -28.66
N PRO A 19 -7.83 -4.87 -29.56
CA PRO A 19 -9.24 -4.88 -29.16
C PRO A 19 -9.63 -6.12 -28.33
N THR A 20 -8.84 -7.20 -28.41
CA THR A 20 -9.09 -8.45 -27.69
C THR A 20 -8.39 -8.54 -26.32
N LYS A 21 -7.38 -7.70 -26.04
CA LYS A 21 -6.56 -7.75 -24.82
C LYS A 21 -6.53 -6.45 -24.03
N PHE A 22 -7.46 -5.54 -24.32
CA PHE A 22 -7.48 -4.20 -23.75
C PHE A 22 -7.43 -4.18 -22.21
N HIS A 23 -8.02 -5.17 -21.53
CA HIS A 23 -8.05 -5.27 -20.07
C HIS A 23 -6.66 -5.52 -19.45
N GLU A 24 -5.77 -6.22 -20.16
CA GLU A 24 -4.40 -6.49 -19.68
C GLU A 24 -3.43 -5.36 -20.05
N GLU A 25 -3.76 -4.62 -21.11
CA GLU A 25 -2.91 -3.59 -21.72
C GLU A 25 -3.20 -2.17 -21.20
N ILE A 26 -4.31 -1.99 -20.46
CA ILE A 26 -4.73 -0.73 -19.86
C ILE A 26 -4.91 -0.92 -18.36
N MET A 27 -4.18 -0.13 -17.58
CA MET A 27 -4.44 0.04 -16.16
C MET A 27 -5.34 1.27 -15.97
N SER A 28 -6.54 1.05 -15.44
CA SER A 28 -7.49 2.11 -15.11
C SER A 28 -7.56 2.34 -13.60
N GLY A 29 -7.81 3.58 -13.19
CA GLY A 29 -8.17 3.87 -11.80
C GLY A 29 -8.70 5.26 -11.61
N THR A 30 -9.13 5.56 -10.38
CA THR A 30 -9.70 6.84 -10.01
C THR A 30 -8.87 7.50 -8.93
N LEU A 31 -8.78 8.83 -8.96
CA LEU A 31 -8.19 9.64 -7.90
C LEU A 31 -9.26 10.57 -7.33
N GLU A 32 -9.33 10.61 -6.01
CA GLU A 32 -10.24 11.51 -5.29
C GLU A 32 -9.70 12.93 -5.25
N LYS A 33 -10.57 13.90 -4.95
CA LYS A 33 -10.22 15.32 -4.85
C LYS A 33 -9.11 15.60 -3.85
N ASN A 34 -9.08 14.88 -2.73
CA ASN A 34 -8.09 15.04 -1.67
C ASN A 34 -6.95 14.02 -1.83
N ALA A 35 -6.20 14.14 -2.91
CA ALA A 35 -5.17 13.16 -3.29
C ALA A 35 -4.17 12.83 -2.17
N LEU A 36 -3.80 13.81 -1.34
CA LEU A 36 -2.90 13.59 -0.19
C LEU A 36 -3.53 12.75 0.92
N ASP A 37 -4.81 12.97 1.23
CA ASP A 37 -5.56 12.17 2.20
C ASP A 37 -5.72 10.73 1.67
N SER A 38 -6.12 10.57 0.40
CA SER A 38 -6.28 9.25 -0.23
C SER A 38 -4.95 8.50 -0.30
N LEU A 39 -3.84 9.19 -0.57
CA LEU A 39 -2.50 8.59 -0.54
C LEU A 39 -2.12 8.11 0.86
N ALA A 40 -2.40 8.92 1.90
CA ALA A 40 -2.10 8.52 3.28
C ALA A 40 -2.91 7.29 3.71
N LEU A 41 -4.19 7.21 3.30
CA LEU A 41 -5.04 6.04 3.52
C LEU A 41 -4.54 4.81 2.77
N MET A 42 -4.23 4.94 1.47
CA MET A 42 -3.66 3.84 0.69
C MET A 42 -2.34 3.34 1.28
N LEU A 43 -1.48 4.25 1.74
CA LEU A 43 -0.22 3.87 2.35
C LEU A 43 -0.42 3.05 3.61
N ARG A 44 -1.31 3.49 4.50
CA ARG A 44 -1.63 2.80 5.76
C ARG A 44 -2.36 1.47 5.54
N ASP A 45 -3.41 1.48 4.72
CA ASP A 45 -4.40 0.39 4.65
C ASP A 45 -4.05 -0.65 3.58
N VAL A 46 -3.22 -0.30 2.59
CA VAL A 46 -2.89 -1.18 1.46
C VAL A 46 -1.38 -1.42 1.37
N PHE A 47 -0.56 -0.37 1.23
CA PHE A 47 0.87 -0.56 0.94
C PHE A 47 1.65 -1.09 2.14
N VAL A 48 1.43 -0.58 3.35
CA VAL A 48 2.09 -1.08 4.57
C VAL A 48 1.81 -2.57 4.79
N PRO A 49 0.56 -3.08 4.78
CA PRO A 49 0.33 -4.51 4.96
C PRO A 49 0.85 -5.35 3.78
N LEU A 50 0.80 -4.83 2.55
CA LEU A 50 1.41 -5.53 1.40
C LEU A 50 2.92 -5.68 1.55
N ILE A 51 3.61 -4.65 2.02
CA ILE A 51 5.06 -4.65 2.20
C ILE A 51 5.46 -5.42 3.45
N GLY A 52 4.70 -5.31 4.53
CA GLY A 52 4.99 -5.92 5.84
C GLY A 52 4.64 -7.40 5.96
N ASN A 53 3.90 -7.97 5.00
CA ASN A 53 3.55 -9.39 5.01
C ASN A 53 4.80 -10.27 4.72
N PRO A 54 5.22 -11.14 5.65
CA PRO A 54 6.39 -12.01 5.44
C PRO A 54 6.29 -12.89 4.21
N ARG A 55 5.07 -13.29 3.79
CA ARG A 55 4.86 -14.06 2.55
C ARG A 55 5.27 -13.28 1.30
N ASN A 56 5.02 -11.98 1.29
CA ASN A 56 5.40 -11.10 0.18
C ASN A 56 6.91 -10.79 0.19
N GLN A 57 7.58 -11.02 1.34
CA GLN A 57 9.00 -10.77 1.54
C GLN A 57 9.87 -12.04 1.37
N GLN A 58 9.29 -13.21 1.08
CA GLN A 58 10.03 -14.50 1.05
C GLN A 58 11.27 -14.49 0.13
N MET A 59 11.22 -13.69 -0.93
CA MET A 59 12.29 -13.59 -1.93
C MET A 59 13.22 -12.39 -1.68
N TRP A 60 12.99 -11.62 -0.62
CA TRP A 60 13.72 -10.38 -0.35
C TRP A 60 14.90 -10.68 0.58
N PRO A 61 16.13 -10.26 0.22
CA PRO A 61 17.24 -10.29 1.16
C PRO A 61 16.93 -9.44 2.41
N GLU A 62 17.40 -9.87 3.57
CA GLU A 62 17.10 -9.22 4.86
C GLU A 62 17.42 -7.71 4.87
N ILE A 63 18.56 -7.34 4.28
CA ILE A 63 18.98 -5.94 4.18
C ILE A 63 18.04 -5.10 3.30
N VAL A 64 17.46 -5.72 2.27
CA VAL A 64 16.49 -5.09 1.38
C VAL A 64 15.17 -4.91 2.11
N THR A 65 14.71 -5.93 2.82
CA THR A 65 13.49 -5.86 3.65
C THR A 65 13.59 -4.73 4.66
N THR A 66 14.68 -4.67 5.42
CA THR A 66 14.92 -3.61 6.41
C THR A 66 14.96 -2.23 5.75
N SER A 67 15.65 -2.09 4.62
CA SER A 67 15.74 -0.84 3.88
C SER A 67 14.37 -0.35 3.39
N ILE A 68 13.57 -1.22 2.77
CA ILE A 68 12.24 -0.87 2.25
C ILE A 68 11.31 -0.45 3.40
N ILE A 69 11.28 -1.22 4.49
CA ILE A 69 10.44 -0.90 5.67
C ILE A 69 10.81 0.48 6.24
N ASN A 70 12.09 0.76 6.43
CA ASN A 70 12.55 2.05 6.94
C ASN A 70 12.19 3.21 6.01
N ASN A 71 12.34 3.02 4.69
CA ASN A 71 11.99 4.04 3.70
C ASN A 71 10.48 4.32 3.66
N VAL A 72 9.65 3.28 3.71
CA VAL A 72 8.19 3.40 3.75
C VAL A 72 7.76 4.13 5.02
N HIS A 73 8.37 3.81 6.16
CA HIS A 73 8.11 4.48 7.43
C HIS A 73 8.46 5.97 7.39
N GLY A 74 9.65 6.31 6.87
CA GLY A 74 10.08 7.69 6.70
C GLY A 74 9.18 8.47 5.75
N PHE A 75 8.74 7.84 4.66
CA PHE A 75 7.80 8.43 3.72
C PHE A 75 6.44 8.68 4.35
N PHE A 76 5.86 7.70 5.05
CA PHE A 76 4.57 7.85 5.73
C PHE A 76 4.61 8.97 6.78
N SER A 77 5.70 9.04 7.56
CA SER A 77 5.90 10.11 8.55
C SER A 77 5.91 11.49 7.90
N SER A 78 6.65 11.63 6.79
CA SER A 78 6.72 12.90 6.03
C SER A 78 5.38 13.29 5.45
N LEU A 79 4.61 12.31 4.96
CA LEU A 79 3.28 12.51 4.43
C LEU A 79 2.30 12.99 5.51
N GLN A 80 2.34 12.41 6.71
CA GLN A 80 1.51 12.84 7.85
C GLN A 80 1.78 14.30 8.25
N ILE A 81 3.06 14.68 8.34
CA ILE A 81 3.46 16.06 8.65
C ILE A 81 2.95 17.00 7.56
N THR A 82 3.19 16.67 6.29
CA THR A 82 2.76 17.48 5.13
C THR A 82 1.25 17.64 5.12
N LEU A 83 0.50 16.58 5.41
CA LEU A 83 -0.95 16.63 5.49
C LEU A 83 -1.43 17.57 6.60
N GLY A 84 -0.82 17.52 7.77
CA GLY A 84 -1.09 18.49 8.84
C GLY A 84 -0.85 19.93 8.38
N GLN A 85 0.32 20.18 7.80
CA GLN A 85 0.71 21.50 7.30
C GLN A 85 -0.28 22.04 6.26
N THR A 86 -0.76 21.20 5.33
CA THR A 86 -1.76 21.60 4.33
C THR A 86 -3.10 22.01 4.95
N LYS A 87 -3.37 21.56 6.18
CA LYS A 87 -4.58 21.87 6.97
C LYS A 87 -4.32 22.95 8.04
N GLY A 88 -3.14 23.55 8.07
CA GLY A 88 -2.75 24.56 9.06
C GLY A 88 -2.51 24.00 10.46
N ALA A 89 -2.27 22.70 10.59
CA ALA A 89 -2.01 22.03 11.87
C ALA A 89 -0.61 21.43 11.91
N THR A 90 -0.02 21.35 13.10
CA THR A 90 1.19 20.57 13.32
C THR A 90 0.80 19.12 13.61
N CYS A 91 1.03 18.22 12.65
CA CYS A 91 0.85 16.79 12.86
C CYS A 91 2.20 16.14 13.18
N LEU A 92 2.27 15.45 14.32
CA LEU A 92 3.43 14.64 14.68
C LEU A 92 3.27 13.24 14.07
N PRO A 93 4.30 12.71 13.41
CA PRO A 93 4.25 11.36 12.86
C PRO A 93 4.14 10.37 14.02
N LEU A 94 3.19 9.45 13.90
CA LEU A 94 3.04 8.38 14.88
C LEU A 94 4.08 7.31 14.60
N PRO A 95 4.72 6.71 15.62
CA PRO A 95 5.53 5.52 15.42
C PRO A 95 4.68 4.45 14.75
N TRP A 96 5.26 3.70 13.81
CA TRP A 96 4.60 2.54 13.23
C TRP A 96 4.02 1.65 14.32
N ASP A 97 2.72 1.38 14.25
CA ASP A 97 2.11 0.46 15.17
C ASP A 97 2.61 -0.94 14.79
N GLN A 98 3.43 -1.54 15.66
CA GLN A 98 3.94 -2.90 15.47
C GLN A 98 2.79 -3.90 15.25
N ALA A 99 1.58 -3.59 15.74
CA ALA A 99 0.36 -4.34 15.49
C ALA A 99 -0.01 -4.46 14.00
N VAL A 100 0.29 -3.46 13.16
CA VAL A 100 -0.03 -3.51 11.71
C VAL A 100 0.87 -4.51 11.00
N MET A 101 2.16 -4.56 11.35
CA MET A 101 3.09 -5.53 10.76
C MET A 101 2.91 -6.93 11.37
N GLU A 102 2.59 -7.02 12.66
CA GLU A 102 2.20 -8.27 13.32
C GLU A 102 0.88 -8.83 12.79
N SER A 103 -0.10 -8.00 12.42
CA SER A 103 -1.37 -8.47 11.84
C SER A 103 -1.16 -9.11 10.47
N ALA A 104 -0.24 -8.57 9.66
CA ALA A 104 0.18 -9.16 8.40
C ALA A 104 0.89 -10.51 8.64
N ALA A 105 1.73 -10.61 9.69
CA ALA A 105 2.41 -11.85 10.09
C ALA A 105 1.49 -12.91 10.75
N LYS A 106 0.50 -12.51 11.55
CA LYS A 106 -0.42 -13.41 12.27
C LYS A 106 -1.44 -14.08 11.36
N SER A 107 -1.77 -13.48 10.22
CA SER A 107 -2.60 -14.13 9.18
C SER A 107 -1.98 -15.42 8.61
N SER A 108 -0.65 -15.58 8.74
CA SER A 108 0.09 -16.78 8.30
C SER A 108 0.04 -17.95 9.28
N LEU A 109 -0.15 -17.71 10.57
CA LEU A 109 -0.08 -18.76 11.60
C LEU A 109 -1.41 -19.49 11.80
N GLN A 110 -2.53 -18.90 11.37
CA GLN A 110 -3.86 -19.50 11.56
C GLN A 110 -4.24 -20.54 10.49
N GLY A 111 -3.50 -20.60 9.37
CA GLY A 111 -3.70 -21.60 8.31
C GLY A 111 -3.10 -22.98 8.61
N ASP A 112 -2.09 -23.05 9.49
CA ASP A 112 -1.35 -24.29 9.76
C ASP A 112 -1.89 -25.07 10.98
N ALA A 113 -2.74 -24.45 11.80
CA ALA A 113 -3.29 -25.08 13.00
C ALA A 113 -4.52 -25.99 12.75
N PHE A 114 -5.11 -25.99 11.55
CA PHE A 114 -6.29 -26.80 11.23
C PHE A 114 -5.96 -28.18 10.62
N ASN A 115 -4.71 -28.43 10.22
CA ASN A 115 -4.30 -29.69 9.58
C ASN A 115 -3.57 -30.68 10.50
N SER A 116 -3.44 -30.40 11.80
CA SER A 116 -2.70 -31.25 12.75
C SER A 116 -3.55 -32.17 13.63
N PHE A 117 -4.88 -32.24 13.41
CA PHE A 117 -5.78 -33.15 14.15
C PHE A 117 -6.43 -34.24 13.31
N SER A 118 -5.87 -34.56 12.14
CA SER A 118 -6.30 -35.70 11.32
C SER A 118 -5.11 -36.53 10.88
N SER A 119 -4.59 -37.36 11.78
CA SER A 119 -3.88 -38.60 11.50
C SER A 119 -4.04 -39.54 12.69
#